data_AF-A0A257UYL5-F1
#
_entry.id   AF-A0A257UYL5-F1
#
_cell.length_a   1.000
_cell.length_b   1.000
_cell.length_c   1.000
_cell.angle_alpha   90.00
_cell.angle_beta   90.00
_cell.angle_gamma   90.00
#
_symmetry.space_group_name_H-M   'P 1'
#
loop_
_entity.id
_entity.type
_entity.pdbx_description
1 polymer ?
#
loop_
_entity_poly.entity_id
_entity_poly.type
_entity_poly.pdbx_seq_one_letter_code
_entity_poly.pdbx_strand_id
1 'polypeptide(L)'
;MREGFETRVYHYFEIIVVQVLTLLMAVVVTAALLHLIANILHDIFYTSFDPTNPAIFQSVFGAIFTVVIALEFKRSILVTSERAEGLVRVRVVILIGMLAIVRKLIILDLGKGQSETLFALSAAFLSLGAVYWLVRDQDRRDQAEQVE
;
A
#
# COMPACT_ATOMS: atom_id res chain seq x y z
N MET A 1 10.78 -39.92 -3.09
CA MET A 1 10.59 -39.38 -4.46
C MET A 1 9.33 -38.52 -4.65
N ARG A 2 8.41 -38.40 -3.67
CA ARG A 2 7.17 -37.57 -3.77
C ARG A 2 7.37 -36.08 -3.42
N GLU A 3 8.31 -35.74 -2.54
CA GLU A 3 8.54 -34.35 -2.07
C GLU A 3 9.05 -33.38 -3.16
N GLY A 4 9.72 -33.91 -4.20
CA GLY A 4 10.21 -33.10 -5.33
C GLY A 4 9.18 -32.75 -6.40
N PHE A 5 7.95 -33.27 -6.30
CA PHE A 5 6.85 -32.95 -7.23
C PHE A 5 5.93 -31.86 -6.65
N GLU A 6 5.64 -31.92 -5.35
CA GLU A 6 4.85 -30.90 -4.64
C GLU A 6 5.50 -29.52 -4.69
N THR A 7 6.83 -29.47 -4.49
CA THR A 7 7.61 -28.22 -4.60
C THR A 7 7.62 -27.64 -6.01
N ARG A 8 7.68 -28.48 -7.06
CA ARG A 8 7.65 -28.01 -8.46
C ARG A 8 6.29 -27.46 -8.86
N VAL A 9 5.21 -28.18 -8.55
CA VAL A 9 3.84 -27.72 -8.87
C VAL A 9 3.53 -26.43 -8.13
N TYR A 10 3.89 -26.33 -6.85
CA TYR A 10 3.75 -25.11 -6.07
C TYR A 10 4.55 -23.95 -6.69
N HIS A 11 5.79 -24.20 -7.10
CA HIS A 11 6.63 -23.17 -7.71
C HIS A 11 6.08 -22.66 -9.05
N TYR A 12 5.61 -23.55 -9.93
CA TYR A 12 4.95 -23.14 -11.18
C TYR A 12 3.67 -22.35 -10.91
N PHE A 13 2.87 -22.78 -9.93
CA PHE A 13 1.70 -22.04 -9.49
C PHE A 13 2.06 -20.64 -9.00
N GLU A 14 3.09 -20.51 -8.15
CA GLU A 14 3.57 -19.23 -7.64
C GLU A 14 3.99 -18.27 -8.77
N ILE A 15 4.78 -18.76 -9.74
CA ILE A 15 5.20 -17.96 -10.90
C ILE A 15 4.00 -17.47 -11.71
N ILE A 16 3.03 -18.36 -11.98
CA ILE A 16 1.82 -18.00 -12.73
C ILE A 16 1.03 -16.93 -11.98
N VAL A 17 0.84 -17.08 -10.66
CA VAL A 17 0.12 -16.12 -9.83
C VAL A 17 0.83 -14.77 -9.81
N VAL A 18 2.14 -14.73 -9.57
CA VAL A 18 2.94 -13.49 -9.55
C VAL A 18 2.87 -12.77 -10.90
N GLN A 19 2.93 -13.52 -12.01
CA GLN A 19 2.85 -12.96 -13.36
C GLN A 19 1.49 -12.33 -13.64
N VAL A 20 0.41 -13.04 -13.30
CA VAL A 20 -0.97 -12.54 -13.44
C VAL A 20 -1.18 -11.30 -12.57
N LEU A 21 -0.76 -11.34 -11.30
CA LEU A 21 -0.86 -10.20 -10.39
C LEU A 21 -0.09 -9.00 -10.91
N THR A 22 1.14 -9.19 -11.41
CA THR A 22 1.97 -8.09 -11.94
C THR A 22 1.32 -7.44 -13.15
N LEU A 23 0.73 -8.23 -14.06
CA LEU A 23 0.01 -7.72 -15.22
C LEU A 23 -1.22 -6.92 -14.80
N LEU A 24 -2.04 -7.47 -13.89
CA LEU A 24 -3.22 -6.78 -13.37
C LEU A 24 -2.85 -5.46 -12.70
N MET A 25 -1.80 -5.45 -11.87
CA MET A 25 -1.32 -4.24 -11.22
C MET A 25 -0.81 -3.20 -12.22
N ALA A 26 -0.15 -3.62 -13.31
CA ALA A 26 0.26 -2.70 -14.37
C ALA A 26 -0.95 -2.00 -15.01
N VAL A 27 -2.02 -2.75 -15.33
CA VAL A 27 -3.27 -2.19 -15.86
C VAL A 27 -3.90 -1.21 -14.88
N VAL A 28 -4.00 -1.56 -13.59
CA VAL A 28 -4.57 -0.69 -12.55
C VAL A 28 -3.77 0.60 -12.40
N VAL A 29 -2.44 0.52 -12.35
CA VAL A 29 -1.56 1.71 -12.25
C VAL A 29 -1.75 2.63 -13.44
N THR A 30 -1.73 2.09 -14.67
CA THR A 30 -1.92 2.89 -15.88
C THR A 30 -3.31 3.54 -15.91
N ALA A 31 -4.37 2.80 -15.59
CA ALA A 31 -5.73 3.34 -15.54
C ALA A 31 -5.86 4.46 -14.49
N ALA A 32 -5.31 4.26 -13.28
CA ALA A 32 -5.34 5.24 -12.21
C ALA A 32 -4.56 6.51 -12.57
N LEU A 33 -3.40 6.37 -13.23
CA LEU A 33 -2.62 7.50 -13.73
C LEU A 33 -3.36 8.29 -14.80
N LEU A 34 -3.95 7.61 -15.79
CA LEU A 34 -4.72 8.28 -16.84
C LEU A 34 -5.93 9.01 -16.25
N HIS A 35 -6.64 8.39 -15.32
CA HIS A 35 -7.76 9.01 -14.62
C HIS A 35 -7.32 10.25 -13.81
N LEU A 36 -6.19 10.17 -13.10
CA LEU A 36 -5.63 11.30 -12.36
C LEU A 36 -5.28 12.47 -13.27
N ILE A 37 -4.59 12.19 -14.39
CA ILE A 37 -4.22 13.23 -15.37
C ILE A 37 -5.48 13.86 -15.96
N ALA A 38 -6.47 13.05 -16.36
CA ALA A 38 -7.72 13.54 -16.92
C ALA A 38 -8.49 14.43 -15.93
N ASN A 39 -8.58 14.02 -14.66
CA ASN A 39 -9.25 14.82 -13.63
C ASN A 39 -8.52 16.14 -13.37
N ILE A 40 -7.19 16.14 -13.24
CA ILE A 40 -6.42 17.37 -13.02
C ILE A 40 -6.58 18.32 -14.20
N LEU A 41 -6.44 17.83 -15.44
CA LEU A 41 -6.63 18.67 -16.63
C LEU A 41 -8.07 19.21 -16.67
N HIS A 42 -9.07 18.37 -16.42
CA HIS A 42 -10.45 18.80 -16.39
C HIS A 42 -10.67 19.92 -15.35
N ASP A 43 -10.15 19.76 -14.14
CA ASP A 43 -10.29 20.74 -13.06
C ASP A 43 -9.55 22.04 -13.32
N ILE A 44 -8.46 22.03 -14.11
CA ILE A 44 -7.74 23.25 -14.51
C ILE A 44 -8.47 24.00 -15.64
N PHE A 45 -9.03 23.28 -16.61
CA PHE A 45 -9.61 23.89 -17.82
C PHE A 45 -11.10 24.21 -17.71
N TYR A 46 -11.88 23.41 -16.98
CA TYR A 46 -13.35 23.50 -16.93
C TYR A 46 -13.88 23.95 -15.56
N THR A 47 -13.12 23.76 -14.49
CA THR A 47 -13.43 24.27 -13.15
C THR A 47 -12.49 25.44 -12.86
N SER A 48 -12.93 26.45 -12.10
CA SER A 48 -11.98 27.39 -11.50
C SER A 48 -11.17 26.61 -10.46
N PHE A 49 -10.01 26.10 -10.84
CA PHE A 49 -9.11 25.37 -9.95
C PHE A 49 -8.71 26.26 -8.78
N ASP A 50 -9.43 26.11 -7.66
CA ASP A 50 -9.10 26.76 -6.40
C ASP A 50 -8.44 25.72 -5.48
N PRO A 51 -7.09 25.70 -5.40
CA PRO A 51 -6.37 24.77 -4.53
C PRO A 51 -6.62 25.04 -3.04
N THR A 52 -7.29 26.14 -2.70
CA THR A 52 -7.70 26.47 -1.32
C THR A 52 -8.97 25.72 -0.92
N ASN A 53 -9.71 25.16 -1.88
CA ASN A 53 -10.90 24.37 -1.61
C ASN A 53 -10.51 22.96 -1.08
N PRO A 54 -10.87 22.61 0.17
CA PRO A 54 -10.52 21.33 0.76
C PRO A 54 -11.00 20.13 -0.07
N ALA A 55 -12.14 20.23 -0.76
CA ALA A 55 -12.70 19.12 -1.53
C ALA A 55 -11.86 18.81 -2.80
N ILE A 56 -11.40 19.85 -3.50
CA ILE A 56 -10.55 19.69 -4.70
C ILE A 56 -9.20 19.12 -4.26
N PHE A 57 -8.60 19.69 -3.21
CA PHE A 57 -7.35 19.20 -2.65
C PHE A 57 -7.43 17.73 -2.22
N GLN A 58 -8.46 17.36 -1.43
CA GLN A 58 -8.67 15.98 -0.98
C GLN A 58 -8.89 15.00 -2.14
N SER A 59 -9.61 15.40 -3.20
CA SER A 59 -9.82 14.58 -4.38
C SER A 59 -8.50 14.26 -5.10
N VAL A 60 -7.69 15.29 -5.38
CA VAL A 60 -6.40 15.13 -6.07
C VAL A 60 -5.44 14.29 -5.23
N PHE A 61 -5.27 14.60 -3.95
CA PHE A 61 -4.41 13.81 -3.06
C PHE A 61 -4.90 12.37 -2.91
N GLY A 62 -6.21 12.16 -2.77
CA GLY A 62 -6.80 10.82 -2.68
C GLY A 62 -6.55 9.98 -3.93
N ALA A 63 -6.56 10.59 -5.12
CA ALA A 63 -6.24 9.94 -6.38
C ALA A 63 -4.72 9.67 -6.51
N ILE A 64 -3.85 10.60 -6.09
CA ILE A 64 -2.39 10.37 -6.01
C ILE A 64 -2.09 9.18 -5.10
N PHE A 65 -2.67 9.11 -3.90
CA PHE A 65 -2.48 7.98 -3.00
C PHE A 65 -2.93 6.65 -3.62
N THR A 66 -3.97 6.66 -4.45
CA THR A 66 -4.42 5.45 -5.16
C THR A 66 -3.33 4.95 -6.10
N VAL A 67 -2.67 5.85 -6.84
CA VAL A 67 -1.54 5.51 -7.72
C VAL A 67 -0.33 5.01 -6.91
N VAL A 68 0.04 5.71 -5.83
CA VAL A 68 1.17 5.33 -4.97
C VAL A 68 0.95 3.95 -4.36
N ILE A 69 -0.23 3.70 -3.80
CA ILE A 69 -0.59 2.39 -3.23
C ILE A 69 -0.45 1.29 -4.30
N ALA A 70 -0.93 1.53 -5.53
CA ALA A 70 -0.84 0.54 -6.60
C ALA A 70 0.62 0.28 -7.04
N LEU A 71 1.47 1.32 -7.08
CA LEU A 71 2.90 1.17 -7.37
C LEU A 71 3.61 0.37 -6.27
N GLU A 72 3.29 0.61 -5.00
CA GLU A 72 3.91 -0.11 -3.89
C GLU A 72 3.42 -1.55 -3.76
N PHE A 73 2.17 -1.83 -4.08
CA PHE A 73 1.72 -3.22 -4.21
C PHE A 73 2.47 -3.96 -5.33
N LYS A 74 2.63 -3.35 -6.52
CA LYS A 74 3.41 -3.95 -7.60
C LYS A 74 4.85 -4.24 -7.15
N ARG A 75 5.52 -3.27 -6.52
CA ARG A 75 6.87 -3.43 -5.98
C ARG A 75 6.93 -4.53 -4.90
N SER A 76 5.97 -4.57 -3.99
CA SER A 76 5.89 -5.57 -2.92
C SER A 76 5.75 -7.00 -3.47
N ILE A 77 4.93 -7.19 -4.52
CA ILE A 77 4.77 -8.48 -5.22
C ILE A 77 6.07 -8.90 -5.90
N LEU A 78 6.74 -7.99 -6.62
CA LEU A 78 7.99 -8.29 -7.33
C LEU A 78 9.14 -8.65 -6.38
N VAL A 79 9.34 -7.86 -5.31
CA VAL A 79 10.37 -8.13 -4.29
C VAL A 79 10.10 -9.47 -3.58
N THR A 80 8.82 -9.82 -3.38
CA THR A 80 8.39 -11.10 -2.80
C THR A 80 8.80 -12.29 -3.65
N SER A 81 8.79 -12.16 -4.98
CA SER A 81 9.21 -13.23 -5.88
C SER A 81 10.73 -13.43 -5.93
N GLU A 82 11.51 -12.39 -5.62
CA GLU A 82 12.98 -12.42 -5.77
C GLU A 82 13.73 -12.87 -4.51
N ARG A 83 13.14 -12.68 -3.31
CA ARG A 83 13.81 -13.03 -2.04
C ARG A 83 12.88 -13.84 -1.13
N ALA A 84 13.23 -15.10 -0.95
CA ALA A 84 12.65 -16.02 0.02
C ALA A 84 13.05 -15.67 1.49
N GLU A 85 13.06 -14.39 1.87
CA GLU A 85 13.37 -13.93 3.22
C GLU A 85 12.13 -13.25 3.82
N GLY A 86 11.31 -14.05 4.52
CA GLY A 86 9.95 -13.71 4.95
C GLY A 86 9.82 -12.53 5.93
N LEU A 87 10.91 -12.06 6.56
CA LEU A 87 10.86 -11.03 7.60
C LEU A 87 10.81 -9.59 7.05
N VAL A 88 11.57 -9.28 5.98
CA VAL A 88 11.53 -7.96 5.33
C VAL A 88 10.17 -7.69 4.68
N ARG A 89 9.45 -8.77 4.28
CA ARG A 89 8.14 -8.70 3.63
C ARG A 89 7.05 -8.16 4.55
N VAL A 90 6.99 -8.62 5.80
CA VAL A 90 5.93 -8.25 6.75
C VAL A 90 5.95 -6.74 7.01
N ARG A 91 7.15 -6.15 7.12
CA ARG A 91 7.31 -4.70 7.30
C ARG A 91 6.69 -3.90 6.16
N VAL A 92 6.96 -4.28 4.91
CA VAL A 92 6.42 -3.58 3.72
C VAL A 92 4.89 -3.65 3.72
N VAL A 93 4.31 -4.81 4.03
CA VAL A 93 2.86 -4.98 4.10
C VAL A 93 2.24 -4.10 5.20
N ILE A 94 2.86 -4.05 6.39
CA ILE A 94 2.41 -3.18 7.49
C ILE A 94 2.49 -1.70 7.07
N LEU A 95 3.59 -1.28 6.43
CA LEU A 95 3.75 0.10 5.94
C LEU A 95 2.70 0.47 4.89
N ILE A 96 2.35 -0.45 3.99
CA ILE A 96 1.25 -0.25 3.03
C ILE A 96 -0.09 -0.12 3.77
N GLY A 97 -0.33 -0.92 4.82
CA GLY A 97 -1.49 -0.77 5.70
C GLY A 97 -1.55 0.58 6.40
N MET A 98 -0.42 1.06 6.93
CA MET A 98 -0.31 2.39 7.54
C MET A 98 -0.61 3.50 6.52
N LEU A 99 -0.06 3.40 5.30
CA LEU A 99 -0.33 4.34 4.21
C LEU A 99 -1.83 4.37 3.84
N ALA A 100 -2.50 3.21 3.83
CA ALA A 100 -3.94 3.13 3.56
C ALA A 100 -4.78 3.85 4.64
N ILE A 101 -4.39 3.76 5.91
CA ILE A 101 -5.04 4.50 7.01
C ILE A 101 -4.78 6.00 6.86
N VAL A 102 -3.54 6.41 6.57
CA VAL A 102 -3.19 7.82 6.31
C VAL A 102 -4.05 8.41 5.19
N ARG A 103 -4.27 7.67 4.10
CA ARG A 103 -5.16 8.10 3.02
C ARG A 103 -6.59 8.34 3.53
N LYS A 104 -7.14 7.42 4.34
CA LYS A 104 -8.49 7.60 4.93
C LYS A 104 -8.55 8.80 5.87
N LEU A 105 -7.48 9.08 6.62
CA LEU A 105 -7.39 10.25 7.51
C LEU A 105 -7.35 11.57 6.72
N ILE A 106 -6.62 11.64 5.61
CA ILE A 106 -6.51 12.87 4.79
C ILE A 106 -7.83 13.23 4.10
N ILE A 107 -8.59 12.21 3.67
CA ILE A 107 -9.90 12.39 3.02
C ILE A 107 -11.02 12.68 4.05
N LEU A 108 -10.77 12.45 5.34
CA LEU A 108 -11.76 12.66 6.39
C LEU A 108 -12.08 14.15 6.54
N ASP A 109 -13.34 14.52 6.37
CA ASP A 109 -13.83 15.88 6.62
C ASP A 109 -14.17 16.04 8.12
N LEU A 110 -13.25 16.68 8.84
CA LEU A 110 -13.36 16.95 10.27
C LEU A 110 -14.51 17.90 10.63
N GLY A 111 -15.08 18.61 9.65
CA GLY A 111 -16.16 19.58 9.87
C GLY A 111 -17.55 18.96 10.09
N LYS A 112 -17.76 17.68 9.74
CA LYS A 112 -19.09 17.04 9.71
C LYS A 112 -19.43 16.16 10.94
N GLY A 113 -18.74 16.35 12.06
CA GLY A 113 -19.04 15.62 13.30
C GLY A 113 -18.61 14.15 13.31
N GLN A 114 -17.60 13.78 12.51
CA GLN A 114 -17.10 12.40 12.41
C GLN A 114 -16.05 12.03 13.48
N SER A 115 -16.21 12.55 14.70
CA SER A 115 -15.26 12.35 15.81
C SER A 115 -15.05 10.87 16.13
N GLU A 116 -16.09 10.05 16.00
CA GLU A 116 -16.00 8.60 16.21
C GLU A 116 -15.10 7.91 15.17
N THR A 117 -15.22 8.30 13.90
CA THR A 117 -14.40 7.74 12.80
C THR A 117 -12.94 8.15 12.97
N LEU A 118 -12.68 9.39 13.40
CA LEU A 118 -11.33 9.86 13.70
C LEU A 118 -10.70 9.05 14.85
N PHE A 119 -11.46 8.77 15.91
CA PHE A 119 -10.97 7.98 17.03
C PHE A 119 -10.68 6.53 16.60
N ALA A 120 -11.58 5.92 15.82
CA ALA A 120 -11.37 4.58 15.28
C ALA A 120 -10.14 4.48 14.36
N LEU A 121 -9.95 5.46 13.46
CA LEU A 121 -8.77 5.54 12.60
C LEU A 121 -7.48 5.75 13.40
N SER A 122 -7.52 6.58 14.44
CA SER A 122 -6.37 6.82 15.32
C SER A 122 -5.99 5.56 16.10
N ALA A 123 -6.97 4.85 16.66
CA ALA A 123 -6.76 3.58 17.34
C ALA A 123 -6.19 2.52 16.39
N ALA A 124 -6.72 2.41 15.18
CA ALA A 124 -6.19 1.51 14.16
C ALA A 124 -4.75 1.86 13.76
N PHE A 125 -4.45 3.15 13.58
CA PHE A 125 -3.09 3.61 13.25
C PHE A 125 -2.09 3.30 14.38
N LEU A 126 -2.47 3.54 15.63
CA LEU A 126 -1.65 3.19 16.79
C LEU A 126 -1.44 1.67 16.93
N SER A 127 -2.48 0.88 16.68
CA SER A 127 -2.38 -0.59 16.68
C SER A 127 -1.41 -1.10 15.62
N LEU A 128 -1.49 -0.60 14.38
CA LEU A 128 -0.51 -0.93 13.33
C LEU A 128 0.90 -0.45 13.68
N GLY A 129 1.03 0.73 14.30
CA GLY A 129 2.32 1.25 14.77
C GLY A 129 2.96 0.35 15.84
N ALA A 130 2.16 -0.19 16.76
CA ALA A 130 2.62 -1.14 17.77
C ALA A 130 3.09 -2.46 17.13
N VAL A 131 2.34 -2.99 16.17
CA VAL A 131 2.75 -4.19 15.41
C VAL A 131 4.04 -3.94 14.65
N TYR A 132 4.17 -2.79 13.98
CA TYR A 132 5.40 -2.41 13.28
C TYR A 132 6.61 -2.33 14.22
N TRP A 133 6.44 -1.74 15.41
CA TRP A 133 7.51 -1.65 16.41
C TRP A 133 7.97 -3.03 16.89
N LEU A 134 7.02 -3.94 17.16
CA LEU A 134 7.31 -5.29 17.65
C LEU A 134 8.05 -6.13 16.59
N VAL A 135 7.59 -6.11 15.34
CA VAL A 135 8.28 -6.79 14.22
C VAL A 135 9.69 -6.21 14.02
N ARG A 136 9.83 -4.88 14.11
CA ARG A 136 11.14 -4.22 13.99
C ARG A 136 12.10 -4.60 15.11
N ASP A 137 11.61 -4.74 16.36
CA ASP A 137 12.45 -5.10 17.50
C ASP A 137 12.92 -6.56 17.42
N GLN A 138 12.06 -7.49 16.98
CA GLN A 138 12.44 -8.89 16.76
C GLN A 138 13.58 -9.04 15.76
N ASP A 139 13.45 -8.44 14.57
CA ASP A 139 14.49 -8.50 13.55
C ASP A 139 15.83 -7.90 14.02
N ARG A 140 15.82 -6.92 14.93
CA ARG A 140 17.04 -6.33 15.49
C ARG A 140 17.72 -7.28 16.48
N ARG A 141 16.95 -8.11 17.20
CA ARG A 141 17.48 -9.15 18.09
C ARG A 141 18.07 -10.31 17.29
N ASP A 142 17.35 -10.78 16.27
CA ASP A 142 17.81 -11.86 15.39
C ASP A 142 19.12 -11.52 14.67
N GLN A 143 19.32 -10.25 14.28
CA GLN A 143 20.59 -9.78 13.69
C GLN A 143 21.73 -9.68 14.71
N ALA A 144 21.44 -9.42 15.99
CA ALA A 144 22.45 -9.35 17.03
C ALA A 144 22.96 -10.75 17.43
N GLU A 145 22.09 -11.76 17.45
CA GLU A 145 22.44 -13.15 17.75
C GLU A 145 23.29 -13.82 16.66
N GLN A 146 23.26 -13.34 15.41
CA GLN A 146 24.07 -13.88 14.30
C GLN A 146 25.50 -13.31 14.25
N VAL A 147 25.80 -12.30 15.07
CA VAL A 147 27.11 -11.63 15.10
C VAL A 147 27.98 -12.09 16.29
N GLU A 148 27.39 -12.85 17.23
CA GLU A 148 28.07 -13.50 18.37
C GLU A 148 28.48 -14.94 18.03
#